data_AF-A0A165BHP2-F1
#
_entry.id   AF-A0A165BHP2-F1
#
_cell.length_a   1.000
_cell.length_b   1.000
_cell.length_c   1.000
_cell.angle_alpha   90.00
_cell.angle_beta   90.00
_cell.angle_gamma   90.00
#
_symmetry.space_group_name_H-M   'P 1'
#
loop_
_entity.id
_entity.type
_entity.pdbx_description
1 polymer ?
#
loop_
_entity_poly.entity_id
_entity_poly.type
_entity_poly.pdbx_seq_one_letter_code
_entity_poly.pdbx_strand_id
1 'polypeptide(L)'
;MKLNIANPATGEQKLIDIDDERRFRIFYEKKIAQEVDASPLGDEWSGYILRITGGNDKQGFPMKQGVLLPYRVRLLLSDGHSCYRTRRAGERKRKSVRGCIVGPDIAVLSLVVVKQGEAPIPGLTENVLPKRLGPKRATKIRRFFNLTKEDDVRQFVVRREVKSAKKADAKPYTKAPKIQRLVTPERLQRRRHLRALERRRFERQKEQKAEYDTLIAKRVAEKKSKIAAAKASHKK
;
A
#
# COMPACT_ATOMS: atom_id res chain seq x y z
N MET A 1 31.56 6.70 -10.50
CA MET A 1 30.14 6.26 -10.45
C MET A 1 29.64 6.49 -9.03
N LYS A 2 28.43 7.02 -8.85
CA LYS A 2 27.88 7.29 -7.52
C LYS A 2 27.11 6.08 -7.00
N LEU A 3 27.32 5.71 -5.75
CA LEU A 3 26.60 4.65 -5.06
C LEU A 3 25.67 5.27 -4.01
N ASN A 4 24.36 5.14 -4.22
CA ASN A 4 23.37 5.51 -3.21
C ASN A 4 23.00 4.26 -2.40
N ILE A 5 23.53 4.17 -1.18
CA ILE A 5 23.44 2.99 -0.33
C ILE A 5 22.47 3.28 0.80
N ALA A 6 21.43 2.45 0.93
CA ALA A 6 20.46 2.55 2.00
C ALA A 6 20.56 1.35 2.96
N ASN A 7 20.41 1.60 4.25
CA ASN A 7 20.30 0.57 5.27
C ASN A 7 18.87 0.57 5.85
N PRO A 8 18.01 -0.39 5.47
CA PRO A 8 16.64 -0.45 5.97
C PRO A 8 16.51 -0.70 7.47
N ALA A 9 17.54 -1.27 8.11
CA ALA A 9 17.52 -1.54 9.55
C ALA A 9 17.62 -0.26 10.37
N THR A 10 18.51 0.66 9.96
CA THR A 10 18.70 1.97 10.60
C THR A 10 17.79 3.05 10.00
N GLY A 11 17.39 2.90 8.74
CA GLY A 11 16.65 3.89 7.97
C GLY A 11 17.53 4.98 7.34
N GLU A 12 18.86 4.91 7.53
CA GLU A 12 19.82 5.85 6.96
C GLU A 12 20.13 5.53 5.48
N GLN A 13 20.59 6.57 4.79
CA GLN A 13 21.08 6.47 3.41
C GLN A 13 22.31 7.36 3.25
N LYS A 14 23.30 6.86 2.53
CA LYS A 14 24.55 7.56 2.24
C LYS A 14 24.88 7.48 0.76
N LEU A 15 25.26 8.62 0.20
CA LEU A 15 25.79 8.71 -1.16
C LEU A 15 27.32 8.70 -1.10
N ILE A 16 27.94 7.83 -1.89
CA ILE A 16 29.40 7.76 -2.01
C ILE A 16 29.75 7.94 -3.48
N ASP A 17 30.75 8.77 -3.75
CA ASP A 17 31.31 8.91 -5.09
C ASP A 17 32.59 8.08 -5.18
N ILE A 18 32.67 7.19 -6.16
CA ILE A 18 33.83 6.33 -6.40
C ILE A 18 34.28 6.56 -7.83
N ASP A 19 35.47 7.13 -7.99
CA ASP A 19 36.06 7.38 -9.32
C ASP A 19 36.86 6.18 -9.84
N ASP A 20 37.44 5.37 -8.94
CA ASP A 20 38.21 4.18 -9.31
C ASP A 20 37.30 3.06 -9.85
N GLU A 21 37.37 2.85 -11.16
CA GLU A 21 36.57 1.86 -11.89
C GLU A 21 36.82 0.43 -11.40
N ARG A 22 38.03 0.11 -10.93
CA ARG A 22 38.37 -1.25 -10.49
C ARG A 22 37.51 -1.69 -9.31
N ARG A 23 37.22 -0.76 -8.40
CA ARG A 23 36.41 -1.01 -7.20
C ARG A 23 34.96 -1.31 -7.53
N PHE A 24 34.35 -0.53 -8.43
CA PHE A 24 32.92 -0.68 -8.74
C PHE A 24 32.61 -1.61 -9.92
N ARG A 25 33.64 -2.13 -10.60
CA ARG A 25 33.50 -3.15 -11.67
C ARG A 25 32.78 -4.42 -11.19
N ILE A 26 32.81 -4.71 -9.90
CA ILE A 26 32.05 -5.82 -9.28
C ILE A 26 30.55 -5.79 -9.59
N PHE A 27 30.01 -4.60 -9.85
CA PHE A 27 28.59 -4.43 -10.16
C PHE A 27 28.29 -4.64 -11.64
N TYR A 28 29.29 -4.64 -12.53
CA TYR A 28 29.06 -4.83 -13.96
C TYR A 28 28.53 -6.22 -14.26
N GLU A 29 27.67 -6.30 -15.29
CA GLU A 29 26.97 -7.52 -15.71
C GLU A 29 26.01 -8.11 -14.67
N LYS A 30 25.95 -7.52 -13.47
CA LYS A 30 24.94 -7.84 -12.47
C LYS A 30 23.61 -7.22 -12.85
N LYS A 31 22.55 -7.87 -12.39
CA LYS A 31 21.16 -7.46 -12.61
C LYS A 31 20.59 -6.83 -11.35
N ILE A 32 19.57 -5.98 -11.51
CA ILE A 32 18.73 -5.55 -10.39
C ILE A 32 18.21 -6.79 -9.63
N ALA A 33 18.19 -6.66 -8.31
CA ALA A 33 17.87 -7.64 -7.28
C ALA A 33 18.95 -8.69 -6.99
N GLN A 34 20.10 -8.65 -7.69
CA GLN A 34 21.24 -9.49 -7.31
C GLN A 34 21.99 -8.92 -6.12
N GLU A 35 22.53 -9.83 -5.31
CA GLU A 35 23.41 -9.55 -4.18
C GLU A 35 24.86 -9.63 -4.63
N VAL A 36 25.66 -8.69 -4.14
CA VAL A 36 27.07 -8.52 -4.49
C VAL A 36 27.83 -8.29 -3.19
N ASP A 37 28.93 -9.00 -3.04
CA ASP A 37 29.89 -8.77 -1.96
C ASP A 37 30.57 -7.41 -2.16
N ALA A 38 30.49 -6.57 -1.14
CA ALA A 38 31.02 -5.21 -1.18
C ALA A 38 32.48 -5.09 -0.73
N SER A 39 33.11 -6.18 -0.29
CA SER A 39 34.51 -6.21 0.16
C SER A 39 35.48 -5.51 -0.82
N PRO A 40 35.34 -5.64 -2.16
CA PRO A 40 36.24 -4.95 -3.11
C PRO A 40 36.07 -3.43 -3.22
N LEU A 41 35.06 -2.83 -2.58
CA LEU A 41 34.89 -1.37 -2.55
C LEU A 41 35.91 -0.68 -1.62
N GLY A 42 36.40 -1.41 -0.62
CA GLY A 42 37.38 -0.97 0.37
C GLY A 42 37.23 -1.76 1.67
N ASP A 43 38.24 -1.69 2.54
CA ASP A 43 38.30 -2.49 3.77
C ASP A 43 37.12 -2.24 4.72
N GLU A 44 36.57 -1.02 4.72
CA GLU A 44 35.36 -0.64 5.49
C GLU A 44 34.11 -1.45 5.08
N TRP A 45 34.08 -1.99 3.86
CA TRP A 45 32.97 -2.75 3.30
C TRP A 45 33.16 -4.26 3.42
N SER A 46 34.21 -4.71 4.13
CA SER A 46 34.45 -6.13 4.37
C SER A 46 33.26 -6.80 5.06
N GLY A 47 32.79 -7.91 4.46
CA GLY A 47 31.66 -8.69 4.97
C GLY A 47 30.28 -8.09 4.72
N TYR A 48 30.18 -6.90 4.11
CA TYR A 48 28.91 -6.31 3.71
C TYR A 48 28.39 -6.97 2.43
N ILE A 49 27.10 -7.29 2.42
CA ILE A 49 26.40 -7.76 1.22
C ILE A 49 25.41 -6.69 0.80
N LEU A 50 25.57 -6.20 -0.42
CA LEU A 50 24.72 -5.17 -1.02
C LEU A 50 23.85 -5.78 -2.11
N ARG A 51 22.56 -5.45 -2.09
CA ARG A 51 21.63 -5.81 -3.17
C ARG A 51 21.39 -4.62 -4.08
N ILE A 52 21.54 -4.83 -5.38
CA ILE A 52 21.19 -3.81 -6.38
C ILE A 52 19.68 -3.65 -6.42
N THR A 53 19.17 -2.45 -6.18
CA THR A 53 17.71 -2.17 -6.19
C THR A 53 17.26 -1.34 -7.37
N GLY A 54 18.19 -0.63 -8.02
CA GLY A 54 17.92 0.17 -9.20
C GLY A 54 19.11 1.07 -9.53
N GLY A 55 18.85 2.09 -10.33
CA GLY A 55 19.86 3.07 -10.71
C GLY A 55 19.37 4.01 -11.80
N ASN A 56 20.23 4.97 -12.13
CA ASN A 56 20.02 5.95 -13.18
C ASN A 56 21.24 5.95 -14.10
N ASP A 57 20.94 5.96 -15.39
CA ASP A 57 21.92 6.17 -16.46
C ASP A 57 22.42 7.64 -16.46
N LYS A 58 23.52 7.94 -17.14
CA LYS A 58 24.15 9.27 -17.26
C LYS A 58 23.19 10.38 -17.71
N GLN A 59 22.25 10.09 -18.61
CA GLN A 59 21.22 11.05 -19.03
C GLN A 59 19.94 11.00 -18.17
N GLY A 60 19.98 10.33 -17.01
CA GLY A 60 18.91 10.33 -16.00
C GLY A 60 17.82 9.30 -16.20
N PHE A 61 17.87 8.46 -17.25
CA PHE A 61 16.87 7.42 -17.46
C PHE A 61 16.97 6.33 -16.37
N PRO A 62 15.84 5.98 -15.71
CA PRO A 62 15.85 4.98 -14.65
C PRO A 62 16.00 3.58 -15.22
N MET A 63 16.67 2.70 -14.47
CA MET A 63 16.72 1.28 -14.75
C MET A 63 15.37 0.61 -14.43
N LYS A 64 14.91 -0.28 -15.31
CA LYS A 64 13.66 -1.04 -15.12
C LYS A 64 13.95 -2.52 -14.92
N GLN A 65 13.48 -3.06 -13.79
CA GLN A 65 13.59 -4.49 -13.51
C GLN A 65 12.86 -5.33 -14.57
N GLY A 66 13.47 -6.45 -14.95
CA GLY A 66 12.95 -7.40 -15.95
C GLY A 66 13.29 -7.07 -17.41
N VAL A 67 13.91 -5.93 -17.68
CA VAL A 67 14.45 -5.60 -19.02
C VAL A 67 15.88 -6.12 -19.11
N LEU A 68 16.07 -7.34 -19.61
CA LEU A 68 17.33 -8.08 -19.60
C LEU A 68 18.38 -7.59 -20.62
N LEU A 69 18.53 -6.27 -20.76
CA LEU A 69 19.45 -5.64 -21.69
C LEU A 69 20.35 -4.63 -20.96
N PRO A 70 21.59 -4.42 -21.41
CA PRO A 70 22.50 -3.42 -20.87
C PRO A 70 22.37 -2.05 -21.56
N TYR A 71 21.29 -1.78 -22.30
CA TYR A 71 21.08 -0.50 -22.97
C TYR A 71 19.64 -0.02 -22.82
N ARG A 72 19.31 1.11 -23.43
CA ARG A 72 17.98 1.73 -23.35
C ARG A 72 17.00 1.12 -24.34
N VAL A 73 15.76 0.97 -23.90
CA VAL A 73 14.65 0.52 -24.72
C VAL A 73 13.43 1.41 -24.53
N ARG A 74 12.57 1.50 -25.55
CA ARG A 74 11.30 2.24 -25.47
C ARG A 74 10.14 1.28 -25.24
N LEU A 75 9.57 1.34 -24.04
CA LEU A 75 8.43 0.49 -23.66
C LEU A 75 7.15 1.30 -23.54
N LEU A 76 6.02 0.68 -23.87
CA LEU A 76 4.69 1.24 -23.65
C LEU A 76 4.25 0.93 -22.21
N LEU A 77 4.38 1.90 -21.32
CA LEU A 77 4.11 1.74 -19.88
C LEU A 77 2.68 2.18 -19.53
N SER A 78 2.02 1.41 -18.65
CA SER A 78 0.68 1.66 -18.11
C SER A 78 0.74 2.07 -16.63
N ASP A 79 -0.42 2.29 -16.02
CA ASP A 79 -0.53 2.50 -14.57
C ASP A 79 0.06 1.33 -13.77
N GLY A 80 0.68 1.64 -12.63
CA GLY A 80 1.36 0.67 -11.77
C GLY A 80 2.72 0.17 -12.27
N HIS A 81 3.10 0.43 -13.52
CA HIS A 81 4.46 0.11 -14.00
C HIS A 81 5.49 1.07 -13.40
N SER A 82 6.65 0.53 -12.98
CA SER A 82 7.81 1.35 -12.62
C SER A 82 8.27 2.25 -13.77
N CYS A 83 8.91 3.37 -13.43
CA CYS A 83 9.46 4.38 -14.34
C CYS A 83 8.43 5.28 -15.06
N TYR A 84 7.14 5.14 -14.74
CA TYR A 84 6.08 6.00 -15.27
C TYR A 84 5.05 6.34 -14.19
N ARG A 85 4.59 7.59 -14.20
CA ARG A 85 3.48 8.07 -13.39
C ARG A 85 2.40 8.58 -14.34
N THR A 86 1.28 7.88 -14.37
CA THR A 86 0.09 8.19 -15.15
C THR A 86 -0.49 9.56 -14.78
N ARG A 87 -1.05 10.27 -15.75
CA ARG A 87 -1.75 11.56 -15.53
C ARG A 87 -3.25 11.42 -15.72
N ARG A 88 -3.68 10.52 -16.60
CA ARG A 88 -5.09 10.19 -16.81
C ARG A 88 -5.33 8.69 -16.62
N ALA A 89 -6.50 8.34 -16.11
CA ALA A 89 -6.92 6.94 -16.00
C ALA A 89 -6.93 6.27 -17.39
N GLY A 90 -6.37 5.06 -17.49
CA GLY A 90 -6.24 4.31 -18.74
C GLY A 90 -5.13 4.79 -19.68
N GLU A 91 -4.40 5.85 -19.36
CA GLU A 91 -3.29 6.35 -20.17
C GLU A 91 -2.13 5.34 -20.21
N ARG A 92 -1.60 5.10 -21.42
CA ARG A 92 -0.34 4.39 -21.63
C ARG A 92 0.61 5.30 -22.39
N LYS A 93 1.88 5.35 -21.99
CA LYS A 93 2.88 6.21 -22.63
C LYS A 93 4.14 5.43 -22.99
N ARG A 94 4.61 5.61 -24.23
CA ARG A 94 5.88 5.04 -24.69
C ARG A 94 7.05 5.85 -24.14
N LYS A 95 7.80 5.29 -23.20
CA LYS A 95 8.95 5.93 -22.54
C LYS A 95 10.23 5.13 -22.75
N SER A 96 11.34 5.84 -22.88
CA SER A 96 12.67 5.25 -22.82
C SER A 96 13.01 4.89 -21.38
N VAL A 97 13.51 3.68 -21.17
CA VAL A 97 13.99 3.17 -19.87
C VAL A 97 15.31 2.46 -20.08
N ARG A 98 16.18 2.48 -19.08
CA ARG A 98 17.43 1.71 -19.08
C ARG A 98 17.14 0.27 -18.66
N GLY A 99 17.77 -0.71 -19.30
CA GLY A 99 17.62 -2.10 -18.88
C GLY A 99 18.24 -2.40 -17.50
N CYS A 100 17.98 -3.59 -16.96
CA CYS A 100 18.34 -3.95 -15.58
C CYS A 100 19.79 -4.42 -15.40
N ILE A 101 20.52 -4.69 -16.49
CA ILE A 101 21.94 -5.08 -16.43
C ILE A 101 22.78 -3.81 -16.24
N VAL A 102 23.61 -3.81 -15.21
CA VAL A 102 24.51 -2.71 -14.86
C VAL A 102 25.69 -2.68 -15.84
N GLY A 103 26.05 -1.48 -16.28
CA GLY A 103 27.19 -1.23 -17.17
C GLY A 103 27.86 0.12 -16.89
N PRO A 104 28.86 0.51 -17.70
CA PRO A 104 29.65 1.73 -17.51
C PRO A 104 28.90 3.04 -17.82
N ASP A 105 27.72 2.93 -18.42
CA ASP A 105 26.81 4.04 -18.71
C ASP A 105 25.94 4.44 -17.50
N ILE A 106 26.01 3.71 -16.39
CA ILE A 106 25.30 4.06 -15.15
C ILE A 106 26.03 5.20 -14.44
N ALA A 107 25.28 6.26 -14.07
CA ALA A 107 25.81 7.36 -13.28
C ALA A 107 25.60 7.14 -11.78
N VAL A 108 24.42 6.64 -11.39
CA VAL A 108 24.07 6.37 -9.99
C VAL A 108 23.52 4.96 -9.87
N LEU A 109 24.10 4.15 -8.99
CA LEU A 109 23.57 2.84 -8.63
C LEU A 109 22.90 2.91 -7.26
N SER A 110 21.68 2.36 -7.14
CA SER A 110 20.94 2.30 -5.89
C SER A 110 21.09 0.92 -5.25
N LEU A 111 21.66 0.89 -4.05
CA LEU A 111 22.03 -0.31 -3.32
C LEU A 111 21.32 -0.36 -1.96
N VAL A 112 21.05 -1.55 -1.48
CA VAL A 112 20.49 -1.80 -0.16
C VAL A 112 21.37 -2.80 0.59
N VAL A 113 21.73 -2.48 1.84
CA VAL A 113 22.43 -3.42 2.73
C VAL A 113 21.48 -4.57 3.09
N VAL A 114 21.93 -5.80 2.81
CA VAL A 114 21.21 -7.03 3.20
C VAL A 114 21.87 -7.66 4.41
N LYS A 115 23.20 -7.74 4.41
CA LYS A 115 24.01 -8.21 5.53
C LYS A 115 24.99 -7.11 5.91
N GLN A 116 25.00 -6.76 7.20
CA GLN A 116 25.96 -5.83 7.77
C GLN A 116 27.30 -6.55 7.96
N GLY A 117 28.40 -5.89 7.60
CA GLY A 117 29.76 -6.37 7.82
C GLY A 117 30.25 -6.09 9.24
N GLU A 118 31.55 -6.26 9.46
CA GLU A 118 32.16 -6.21 10.79
C GLU A 118 32.32 -4.77 11.32
N ALA A 119 32.85 -3.87 10.50
CA ALA A 119 33.06 -2.47 10.87
C ALA A 119 31.81 -1.62 10.61
N PRO A 120 31.38 -0.76 11.54
CA PRO A 120 30.30 0.20 11.27
C PRO A 120 30.76 1.28 10.28
N ILE A 121 29.86 1.68 9.39
CA ILE A 121 30.10 2.71 8.38
C ILE A 121 29.46 4.03 8.83
N PRO A 122 30.24 5.13 8.90
CA PRO A 122 29.73 6.42 9.33
C PRO A 122 28.57 6.93 8.49
N GLY A 123 27.48 7.33 9.14
CA GLY A 123 26.26 7.82 8.48
C GLY A 123 25.46 6.77 7.70
N LEU A 124 25.67 5.47 7.96
CA LEU A 124 24.82 4.39 7.42
C LEU A 124 24.40 3.38 8.50
N THR A 125 25.31 3.01 9.40
CA THR A 125 25.03 2.01 10.46
C THR A 125 25.12 2.57 11.88
N GLU A 126 25.63 3.78 12.05
CA GLU A 126 25.89 4.35 13.38
C GLU A 126 24.61 4.76 14.11
N ASN A 127 23.71 5.49 13.42
CA ASN A 127 22.50 6.01 14.05
C ASN A 127 21.26 5.34 13.47
N VAL A 128 20.26 5.12 14.34
CA VAL A 128 18.96 4.60 13.93
C VAL A 128 17.99 5.76 13.82
N LEU A 129 17.51 6.04 12.61
CA LEU A 129 16.49 7.06 12.39
C LEU A 129 15.13 6.57 12.89
N PRO A 130 14.47 7.32 13.78
CA PRO A 130 13.17 6.93 14.30
C PRO A 130 12.11 6.96 13.21
N LYS A 131 11.21 5.97 13.23
CA LYS A 131 10.07 5.94 12.32
C LYS A 131 9.16 7.15 12.57
N ARG A 132 8.91 7.94 11.53
CA ARG A 132 8.14 9.19 11.60
C ARG A 132 6.70 9.02 12.10
N LEU A 133 6.05 7.91 11.76
CA LEU A 133 4.63 7.68 12.06
C LEU A 133 4.40 6.29 12.66
N GLY A 134 3.60 6.26 13.72
CA GLY A 134 3.07 5.02 14.28
C GLY A 134 1.85 4.47 13.52
N PRO A 135 1.40 3.26 13.86
CA PRO A 135 0.21 2.65 13.26
C PRO A 135 -1.08 3.45 13.55
N LYS A 136 -1.89 3.72 12.51
CA LYS A 136 -3.18 4.42 12.62
C LYS A 136 -4.40 3.49 12.74
N ARG A 137 -4.29 2.25 12.26
CA ARG A 137 -5.42 1.29 12.19
C ARG A 137 -5.46 0.47 13.47
N ALA A 138 -6.63 0.29 14.07
CA ALA A 138 -6.80 -0.43 15.35
C ALA A 138 -6.12 -1.81 15.35
N THR A 139 -6.28 -2.61 14.30
CA THR A 139 -5.64 -3.93 14.20
C THR A 139 -4.13 -3.88 14.10
N LYS A 140 -3.56 -2.84 13.48
CA LYS A 140 -2.11 -2.64 13.42
C LYS A 140 -1.55 -2.14 14.75
N ILE A 141 -2.30 -1.34 15.50
CA ILE A 141 -1.93 -0.92 16.86
C ILE A 141 -1.86 -2.15 17.77
N ARG A 142 -2.88 -3.02 17.74
CA ARG A 142 -2.88 -4.28 18.51
C ARG A 142 -1.68 -5.15 18.19
N ARG A 143 -1.42 -5.41 16.90
CA ARG A 143 -0.26 -6.20 16.47
C ARG A 143 1.07 -5.56 16.88
N PHE A 144 1.16 -4.24 16.90
CA PHE A 144 2.40 -3.54 17.23
C PHE A 144 2.76 -3.66 18.72
N PHE A 145 1.77 -3.63 19.60
CA PHE A 145 1.96 -3.73 21.05
C PHE A 145 1.62 -5.13 21.61
N ASN A 146 1.41 -6.13 20.75
CA ASN A 146 0.97 -7.48 21.12
C ASN A 146 -0.27 -7.50 22.03
N LEU A 147 -1.22 -6.60 21.78
CA LEU A 147 -2.45 -6.48 22.57
C LEU A 147 -3.48 -7.55 22.18
N THR A 148 -4.30 -7.90 23.16
CA THR A 148 -5.48 -8.75 22.99
C THR A 148 -6.64 -7.96 22.36
N LYS A 149 -7.78 -8.61 22.16
CA LYS A 149 -8.95 -7.98 21.52
C LYS A 149 -9.74 -7.12 22.51
N GLU A 150 -9.61 -7.43 23.79
CA GLU A 150 -10.27 -6.84 24.93
C GLU A 150 -9.65 -5.48 25.26
N ASP A 151 -8.35 -5.32 24.98
CA ASP A 151 -7.59 -4.09 25.25
C ASP A 151 -8.08 -2.87 24.44
N ASP A 152 -8.17 -1.73 25.12
CA ASP A 152 -8.51 -0.45 24.51
C ASP A 152 -7.30 0.19 23.81
N VAL A 153 -7.29 0.07 22.48
CA VAL A 153 -6.27 0.65 21.60
C VAL A 153 -6.16 2.17 21.66
N ARG A 154 -7.13 2.89 22.24
CA ARG A 154 -7.09 4.37 22.35
C ARG A 154 -5.98 4.87 23.26
N GLN A 155 -5.65 4.08 24.28
CA GLN A 155 -4.60 4.44 25.25
C GLN A 155 -3.21 4.27 24.63
N PHE A 156 -3.03 3.21 23.84
CA PHE A 156 -1.77 2.83 23.20
C PHE A 156 -1.45 3.58 21.89
N VAL A 157 -2.28 4.53 21.47
CA VAL A 157 -1.98 5.28 20.24
C VAL A 157 -0.75 6.19 20.45
N VAL A 158 0.25 6.03 19.60
CA VAL A 158 1.48 6.84 19.65
C VAL A 158 1.11 8.31 19.44
N ARG A 159 1.51 9.14 20.39
CA ARG A 159 1.34 10.60 20.36
C ARG A 159 2.67 11.26 20.03
N ARG A 160 2.61 12.36 19.29
CA ARG A 160 3.76 13.20 18.99
C ARG A 160 3.61 14.54 19.69
N GLU A 161 4.56 14.90 20.54
CA GLU A 161 4.65 16.23 21.10
C GLU A 161 5.01 17.24 20.00
N VAL A 162 4.30 18.36 19.96
CA VAL A 162 4.52 19.44 19.01
C VAL A 162 4.86 20.70 19.79
N LYS A 163 6.12 21.13 19.70
CA LYS A 163 6.59 22.44 20.15
C LYS A 163 6.39 23.47 19.04
N SER A 164 5.91 24.66 19.38
CA SER A 164 5.65 25.70 18.39
C SER A 164 6.96 26.36 17.98
N ALA A 165 7.34 26.26 16.70
CA ALA A 165 8.52 26.93 16.18
C ALA A 165 8.40 28.47 16.19
N LYS A 166 7.17 29.01 16.22
CA LYS A 166 6.91 30.47 16.15
C LYS A 166 6.79 31.13 17.52
N LYS A 167 6.55 30.36 18.58
CA LYS A 167 6.37 30.87 19.95
C LYS A 167 7.06 29.89 20.88
N ALA A 168 8.31 30.19 21.25
CA ALA A 168 9.12 29.31 22.09
C ALA A 168 8.46 29.02 23.46
N ASP A 169 7.74 30.01 24.00
CA ASP A 169 7.07 29.92 25.30
C ASP A 169 5.67 29.27 25.24
N ALA A 170 5.19 28.89 24.05
CA ALA A 170 3.91 28.23 23.94
C ALA A 170 3.99 26.79 24.48
N LYS A 171 3.07 26.45 25.39
CA LYS A 171 3.00 25.12 25.99
C LYS A 171 2.95 24.04 24.90
N PRO A 172 3.79 22.99 25.00
CA PRO A 172 3.76 21.89 24.05
C PRO A 172 2.41 21.17 24.10
N TYR A 173 1.92 20.71 22.96
CA TYR A 173 0.71 19.90 22.89
C TYR A 173 0.96 18.62 22.11
N THR A 174 0.17 17.59 22.42
CA THR A 174 0.35 16.28 21.79
C THR A 174 -0.64 16.09 20.63
N LYS A 175 -0.16 15.54 19.51
CA LYS A 175 -0.98 15.13 18.37
C LYS A 175 -1.05 13.62 18.30
N ALA A 176 -2.28 13.10 18.13
CA ALA A 176 -2.55 11.69 17.88
C ALA A 176 -3.33 11.53 16.57
N PRO A 177 -3.10 10.47 15.79
CA PRO A 177 -3.93 10.18 14.63
C PRO A 177 -5.31 9.65 15.05
N LYS A 178 -6.37 10.03 14.32
CA LYS A 178 -7.69 9.39 14.45
C LYS A 178 -7.58 7.90 14.12
N ILE A 179 -7.91 7.04 15.08
CA ILE A 179 -7.82 5.59 14.92
C ILE A 179 -8.82 5.11 13.87
N GLN A 180 -8.33 4.45 12.83
CA GLN A 180 -9.18 3.89 11.79
C GLN A 180 -9.63 2.47 12.16
N ARG A 181 -10.86 2.12 11.75
CA ARG A 181 -11.47 0.79 11.96
C ARG A 181 -11.69 0.41 13.43
N LEU A 182 -11.72 1.39 14.33
CA LEU A 182 -12.19 1.19 15.70
C LEU A 182 -13.67 0.80 15.69
N VAL A 183 -14.07 -0.09 16.60
CA VAL A 183 -15.48 -0.39 16.85
C VAL A 183 -15.97 0.58 17.91
N THR A 184 -16.97 1.40 17.56
CA THR A 184 -17.59 2.37 18.48
C THR A 184 -19.06 2.01 18.69
N PRO A 185 -19.67 2.41 19.82
CA PRO A 185 -21.10 2.21 20.07
C PRO A 185 -21.97 2.75 18.93
N GLU A 186 -21.61 3.91 18.39
CA GLU A 186 -22.28 4.52 17.24
C GLU A 186 -22.22 3.64 15.99
N ARG A 187 -21.08 3.02 15.68
CA ARG A 187 -20.96 2.09 14.55
C ARG A 187 -21.83 0.85 14.75
N LEU A 188 -21.91 0.33 15.98
CA LEU A 188 -22.79 -0.79 16.33
C LEU A 188 -24.27 -0.39 16.20
N GLN A 189 -24.64 0.82 16.64
CA GLN A 189 -25.99 1.37 16.48
C GLN A 189 -26.37 1.52 15.01
N ARG A 190 -25.52 2.15 14.18
CA ARG A 190 -25.75 2.28 12.73
C ARG A 190 -25.94 0.91 12.06
N ARG A 191 -25.14 -0.10 12.45
CA ARG A 191 -25.30 -1.48 11.95
C ARG A 191 -26.62 -2.13 12.41
N ARG A 192 -27.01 -1.95 13.68
CA ARG A 192 -28.30 -2.44 14.20
C ARG A 192 -29.48 -1.78 13.47
N HIS A 193 -29.39 -0.48 13.21
CA HIS A 193 -30.42 0.28 12.49
C HIS A 193 -30.61 -0.23 11.06
N LEU A 194 -29.52 -0.42 10.30
CA LEU A 194 -29.61 -0.98 8.94
C LEU A 194 -30.27 -2.36 8.92
N ARG A 195 -29.89 -3.25 9.85
CA ARG A 195 -30.52 -4.58 10.02
C ARG A 195 -32.00 -4.50 10.40
N ALA A 196 -32.40 -3.48 11.16
CA ALA A 196 -33.81 -3.26 11.49
C ALA A 196 -34.60 -2.78 10.27
N LEU A 197 -34.02 -1.88 9.45
CA LEU A 197 -34.64 -1.44 8.20
C LEU A 197 -34.78 -2.55 7.16
N GLU A 198 -33.82 -3.47 7.09
CA GLU A 198 -33.91 -4.68 6.24
C GLU A 198 -35.04 -5.59 6.70
N ARG A 199 -35.14 -5.87 8.01
CA ARG A 199 -36.24 -6.67 8.57
C ARG A 199 -37.61 -6.06 8.33
N ARG A 200 -37.79 -4.76 8.61
CA ARG A 200 -39.05 -4.04 8.32
C ARG A 200 -39.43 -4.06 6.84
N ARG A 201 -38.42 -4.00 5.94
CA ARG A 201 -38.67 -4.12 4.49
C ARG A 201 -39.18 -5.50 4.13
N PHE A 202 -38.57 -6.55 4.69
CA PHE A 202 -39.01 -7.93 4.46
C PHE A 202 -40.41 -8.21 5.01
N GLU A 203 -40.70 -7.77 6.24
CA GLU A 203 -42.02 -7.91 6.87
C GLU A 203 -43.12 -7.23 6.03
N ARG A 204 -42.91 -5.97 5.66
CA ARG A 204 -43.82 -5.24 4.78
C ARG A 204 -44.02 -5.91 3.42
N GLN A 205 -42.96 -6.46 2.83
CA GLN A 205 -43.08 -7.21 1.56
C GLN A 205 -43.94 -8.47 1.75
N LYS A 206 -43.78 -9.17 2.87
CA LYS A 206 -44.57 -10.35 3.22
C LYS A 206 -46.05 -9.99 3.42
N GLU A 207 -46.34 -8.90 4.10
CA GLU A 207 -47.69 -8.36 4.29
C GLU A 207 -48.33 -7.98 2.95
N GLN A 208 -47.64 -7.21 2.12
CA GLN A 208 -48.13 -6.81 0.79
C GLN A 208 -48.40 -8.01 -0.11
N LYS A 209 -47.53 -9.03 -0.05
CA LYS A 209 -47.74 -10.27 -0.80
C LYS A 209 -48.99 -11.01 -0.30
N ALA A 210 -49.15 -11.15 1.01
CA ALA A 210 -50.33 -11.79 1.59
C ALA A 210 -51.63 -11.04 1.25
N GLU A 211 -51.61 -9.71 1.30
CA GLU A 211 -52.74 -8.87 0.89
C GLU A 211 -53.06 -9.04 -0.60
N TYR A 212 -52.05 -9.05 -1.46
CA TYR A 212 -52.23 -9.30 -2.89
C TYR A 212 -52.78 -10.70 -3.20
N ASP A 213 -52.27 -11.73 -2.52
CA ASP A 213 -52.70 -13.12 -2.68
C ASP A 213 -54.18 -13.28 -2.28
N THR A 214 -54.61 -12.64 -1.18
CA THR A 214 -56.02 -12.63 -0.76
C THR A 214 -56.92 -11.89 -1.76
N LEU A 215 -56.48 -10.75 -2.30
CA LEU A 215 -57.20 -10.00 -3.32
C LEU A 215 -57.37 -10.79 -4.63
N ILE A 216 -56.31 -11.49 -5.07
CA ILE A 216 -56.40 -12.40 -6.22
C ILE A 216 -57.40 -13.51 -5.94
N ALA A 217 -57.32 -14.17 -4.78
CA ALA A 217 -58.23 -15.25 -4.44
C ALA A 217 -59.70 -14.79 -4.48
N LYS A 218 -60.00 -13.60 -3.94
CA LYS A 218 -61.33 -12.99 -4.02
C LYS A 218 -61.78 -12.76 -5.47
N ARG A 219 -60.95 -12.14 -6.32
CA ARG A 219 -61.27 -11.90 -7.74
C ARG A 219 -61.49 -13.19 -8.52
N VAL A 220 -60.70 -14.22 -8.26
CA VAL A 220 -60.86 -15.54 -8.89
C VAL A 220 -62.19 -16.18 -8.45
N ALA A 221 -62.55 -16.08 -7.17
CA ALA A 221 -63.84 -16.58 -6.66
C ALA A 221 -65.03 -15.84 -7.29
N GLU A 222 -64.98 -14.50 -7.35
CA GLU A 222 -66.01 -13.67 -8.02
C GLU A 222 -66.13 -13.97 -9.52
N LYS A 223 -65.01 -14.20 -10.21
CA LYS A 223 -65.04 -14.60 -11.62
C LYS A 223 -65.67 -15.98 -11.80
N LYS A 224 -65.33 -16.94 -10.93
CA LYS A 224 -65.95 -18.28 -10.94
C LYS A 224 -67.45 -18.21 -10.68
N SER A 225 -67.91 -17.41 -9.70
CA SER A 225 -69.34 -17.26 -9.40
C SER A 225 -70.10 -16.59 -10.55
N LYS A 226 -69.53 -15.54 -11.17
CA LYS A 226 -70.10 -14.91 -12.38
C LYS A 226 -70.24 -15.90 -13.54
N ILE A 227 -69.20 -16.69 -13.82
CA ILE A 227 -69.24 -17.71 -14.88
C ILE A 227 -70.31 -18.77 -14.56
N ALA A 228 -70.41 -19.21 -13.31
CA ALA A 228 -71.43 -20.17 -12.88
C ALA A 228 -72.85 -19.61 -13.04
N ALA A 229 -73.09 -18.35 -12.65
CA ALA A 229 -74.37 -17.67 -12.82
C ALA A 229 -74.76 -17.53 -14.30
N ALA A 230 -73.83 -17.13 -15.17
CA ALA A 230 -74.07 -17.03 -16.61
C ALA A 230 -74.37 -18.39 -17.27
N LYS A 231 -73.71 -19.47 -16.82
CA LYS A 231 -74.02 -20.84 -17.27
C LYS A 231 -75.40 -21.30 -16.80
N ALA A 232 -75.80 -20.92 -15.58
CA ALA A 232 -77.11 -21.26 -15.04
C ALA A 232 -78.25 -20.51 -15.76
N SER A 233 -78.04 -19.24 -16.14
CA SER A 233 -79.03 -18.47 -16.89
C SER A 233 -79.23 -18.97 -18.33
N HIS A 234 -78.21 -19.57 -18.95
CA HIS A 234 -78.32 -20.17 -20.29
C HIS A 234 -78.94 -21.57 -20.32
N LYS A 235 -79.20 -22.18 -19.16
CA LYS A 235 -79.78 -23.54 -19.03
C LYS A 235 -81.30 -23.53 -18.81
N LYS A 236 -81.94 -22.37 -18.82
CA LYS A 236 -83.40 -22.19 -18.93
C LYS A 236 -83.74 -21.87 -20.38
#